data_AF-A0A8T1X5Q6-F1
#
_entry.id   AF-A0A8T1X5Q6-F1
#
_cell.length_a   1.000
_cell.length_b   1.000
_cell.length_c   1.000
_cell.angle_alpha   90.00
_cell.angle_beta   90.00
_cell.angle_gamma   90.00
#
_symmetry.space_group_name_H-M   'P 1'
#
loop_
_entity.id
_entity.type
_entity.pdbx_description
1 polymer ?
#
loop_
_entity_poly.entity_id
_entity_poly.type
_entity_poly.pdbx_seq_one_letter_code
_entity_poly.pdbx_strand_id
1 'polypeptide(L)'
;MTVTDVEARLRALQAKTALEEGDWVEQGRKLYEFEDKFLRDTLLEGNILTGWGEPRTAPVRFRNAGVRKRKRERLEAAAERAGKPPGPSTPTLSAEEQLKVDRHRLASYSSVHSPAEPLHATLEERERKLVEARNKKLKKPPTAAK
;
A
#
# COMPACT_ATOMS: atom_id res chain seq x y z
N MET A 1 -0.12 -11.37 51.32
CA MET A 1 -0.74 -11.72 50.03
C MET A 1 -1.20 -13.15 50.11
N THR A 2 -2.50 -13.37 49.95
CA THR A 2 -3.06 -14.73 49.93
C THR A 2 -2.96 -15.30 48.51
N VAL A 3 -3.01 -16.62 48.37
CA VAL A 3 -2.99 -17.30 47.06
C VAL A 3 -4.11 -16.78 46.16
N THR A 4 -5.28 -16.49 46.73
CA THR A 4 -6.44 -15.92 46.04
C THR A 4 -6.17 -14.49 45.51
N ASP A 5 -5.39 -13.67 46.23
CA ASP A 5 -5.01 -12.33 45.76
C ASP A 5 -4.09 -12.42 44.53
N VAL A 6 -3.21 -13.42 44.50
CA VAL A 6 -2.29 -13.66 43.39
C VAL A 6 -3.05 -14.14 42.16
N GLU A 7 -4.00 -15.07 42.33
CA GLU A 7 -4.85 -15.56 41.24
C GLU A 7 -5.73 -14.45 40.64
N ALA A 8 -6.31 -13.60 41.48
CA ALA A 8 -7.11 -12.47 41.02
C ALA A 8 -6.26 -11.48 40.19
N ARG A 9 -5.04 -11.20 40.65
CA ARG A 9 -4.08 -10.35 39.90
C ARG A 9 -3.66 -10.99 38.59
N LEU A 10 -3.42 -12.30 38.58
CA LEU A 10 -3.05 -13.03 37.37
C LEU A 10 -4.16 -12.99 36.33
N ARG A 11 -5.43 -13.21 36.73
CA ARG A 11 -6.58 -13.06 35.84
C ARG A 11 -6.74 -11.63 35.32
N ALA A 12 -6.55 -10.64 36.18
CA ALA A 12 -6.62 -9.24 35.76
C ALA A 12 -5.50 -8.86 34.76
N LEU A 13 -4.29 -9.38 34.94
CA LEU A 13 -3.20 -9.19 34.00
C LEU A 13 -3.47 -9.89 32.67
N GLN A 14 -3.94 -11.13 32.68
CA GLN A 14 -4.32 -11.86 31.46
C GLN A 14 -5.40 -11.12 30.67
N ALA A 15 -6.42 -10.58 31.34
CA ALA A 15 -7.47 -9.80 30.69
C ALA A 15 -6.92 -8.51 30.04
N LYS A 16 -5.97 -7.83 30.70
CA LYS A 16 -5.31 -6.65 30.13
C LYS A 16 -4.47 -7.00 28.91
N THR A 17 -3.66 -8.05 29.00
CA THR A 17 -2.82 -8.52 27.88
C THR A 17 -3.69 -8.87 26.67
N ALA A 18 -4.80 -9.57 26.86
CA ALA A 18 -5.71 -9.91 25.76
C ALA A 18 -6.32 -8.68 25.06
N LEU A 19 -6.62 -7.61 25.81
CA LEU A 19 -7.11 -6.36 25.23
C LEU A 19 -6.01 -5.62 24.45
N GLU A 20 -4.81 -5.52 25.04
CA GLU A 20 -3.66 -4.88 24.41
C GLU A 20 -3.24 -5.59 23.11
N GLU A 21 -3.27 -6.93 23.10
CA GLU A 21 -3.04 -7.74 21.91
C GLU A 21 -4.09 -7.46 20.81
N GLY A 22 -5.37 -7.35 21.18
CA GLY A 22 -6.45 -7.00 20.26
C GLY A 22 -6.24 -5.61 19.65
N ASP A 23 -5.96 -4.61 20.49
CA ASP A 23 -5.68 -3.25 20.05
C ASP A 23 -4.47 -3.19 19.13
N TRP A 24 -3.41 -3.95 19.43
CA TRP A 24 -2.21 -4.01 18.61
C TRP A 24 -2.51 -4.53 17.19
N VAL A 25 -3.32 -5.58 17.08
CA VAL A 25 -3.75 -6.13 15.78
C VAL A 25 -4.59 -5.12 15.01
N GLU A 26 -5.52 -4.43 15.67
CA GLU A 26 -6.32 -3.40 15.02
C GLU A 26 -5.48 -2.22 14.52
N GLN A 27 -4.52 -1.75 15.31
CA GLN A 27 -3.62 -0.67 14.90
C GLN A 27 -2.75 -1.09 13.71
N GLY A 28 -2.24 -2.33 13.72
CA GLY A 28 -1.52 -2.89 12.58
C GLY A 28 -2.37 -2.91 11.31
N ARG A 29 -3.64 -3.31 11.42
CA ARG A 29 -4.58 -3.27 10.29
C ARG A 29 -4.87 -1.85 9.80
N LYS A 30 -5.15 -0.91 10.72
CA LYS A 30 -5.41 0.50 10.39
C LYS A 30 -4.20 1.10 9.67
N LEU A 31 -2.99 0.85 10.17
CA LEU A 31 -1.75 1.30 9.54
C LEU A 31 -1.61 0.77 8.12
N TYR A 32 -1.87 -0.52 7.90
CA TYR A 32 -1.81 -1.14 6.58
C TYR A 32 -2.78 -0.51 5.58
N GLU A 33 -4.03 -0.27 6.01
CA GLU A 33 -5.06 0.37 5.18
C GLU A 33 -4.73 1.84 4.88
N PHE A 34 -4.22 2.59 5.86
CA PHE A 34 -3.77 3.97 5.67
C PHE A 34 -2.60 4.07 4.71
N GLU A 35 -1.60 3.19 4.88
CA GLU A 35 -0.43 3.16 4.02
C GLU A 35 -0.80 2.74 2.59
N ASP A 36 -1.72 1.77 2.42
CA ASP A 36 -2.23 1.40 1.09
C ASP A 36 -2.84 2.61 0.38
N LYS A 37 -3.77 3.30 1.06
CA LYS A 37 -4.44 4.48 0.50
C LYS A 37 -3.44 5.58 0.16
N PHE A 38 -2.58 5.93 1.11
CA PHE A 38 -1.60 6.98 0.93
C PHE A 38 -0.64 6.69 -0.23
N LEU A 39 -0.10 5.47 -0.30
CA LEU A 39 0.85 5.11 -1.35
C LEU A 39 0.18 5.05 -2.72
N ARG A 40 -1.03 4.51 -2.83
CA ARG A 40 -1.78 4.49 -4.11
C ARG A 40 -2.06 5.89 -4.62
N ASP A 41 -2.46 6.80 -3.73
CA ASP A 41 -2.76 8.19 -4.08
C ASP A 41 -1.49 8.94 -4.49
N THR A 42 -0.36 8.66 -3.83
CA THR A 42 0.88 9.45 -3.99
C THR A 42 1.91 8.83 -4.93
N LEU A 43 1.71 7.60 -5.42
CA LEU A 43 2.72 6.86 -6.20
C LEU A 43 3.18 7.60 -7.47
N LEU A 44 2.26 8.35 -8.09
CA LEU A 44 2.51 9.09 -9.33
C LEU A 44 2.84 10.57 -9.07
N GLU A 45 2.81 10.98 -7.81
CA GLU A 45 2.84 12.37 -7.39
C GLU A 45 4.14 12.76 -6.70
N GLY A 46 4.83 11.77 -6.13
CA GLY A 46 5.94 12.00 -5.22
C GLY A 46 5.41 12.03 -3.79
N ASN A 47 6.13 11.40 -2.88
CA ASN A 47 5.81 11.34 -1.46
C ASN A 47 7.10 11.38 -0.63
N ILE A 48 6.96 11.30 0.69
CA ILE A 48 8.11 11.29 1.61
C ILE A 48 9.13 10.18 1.30
N LEU A 49 8.71 9.11 0.62
CA LEU A 49 9.56 7.96 0.26
C LEU A 49 10.19 8.09 -1.14
N THR A 50 9.54 8.81 -2.05
CA THR A 50 9.95 8.97 -3.46
C THR A 50 10.49 10.38 -3.76
N GLY A 51 10.43 11.28 -2.78
CA GLY A 51 10.82 12.69 -2.86
C GLY A 51 9.65 13.60 -3.28
N TRP A 52 9.54 14.76 -2.60
CA TRP A 52 8.69 15.86 -3.01
C TRP A 52 9.50 16.73 -3.96
N GLY A 53 9.41 16.48 -5.26
CA GLY A 53 10.09 17.34 -6.21
C GLY A 53 9.50 18.76 -6.13
N GLU A 54 10.32 19.75 -5.79
CA GLU A 54 10.01 21.17 -6.00
C GLU A 54 9.47 21.34 -7.44
N PRO A 55 8.32 22.00 -7.68
CA PRO A 55 7.71 22.05 -9.01
C PRO A 55 8.62 22.59 -10.14
N ARG A 56 9.74 23.24 -9.80
CA ARG A 56 10.73 23.72 -10.75
C ARG A 56 11.91 22.75 -10.99
N THR A 57 12.30 21.94 -10.02
CA THR A 57 13.46 21.03 -10.10
C THR A 57 13.08 19.55 -10.09
N ALA A 58 11.79 19.23 -9.89
CA ALA A 58 11.28 17.87 -9.99
C ALA A 58 11.43 17.33 -11.43
N PRO A 59 11.82 16.04 -11.59
CA PRO A 59 11.71 15.36 -12.87
C PRO A 59 10.31 15.53 -13.47
N VAL A 60 10.21 15.69 -14.79
CA VAL A 60 8.97 16.07 -15.52
C VAL A 60 7.74 15.24 -15.10
N ARG A 61 7.96 13.97 -14.73
CA ARG A 61 6.91 13.06 -14.27
C ARG A 61 6.21 13.56 -13.01
N PHE A 62 6.90 14.21 -12.07
CA PHE A 62 6.35 14.70 -10.80
C PHE A 62 5.82 16.15 -10.87
N ARG A 63 6.27 16.93 -11.84
CA ARG A 63 5.92 18.36 -11.99
C ARG A 63 4.42 18.66 -12.09
N ASN A 64 3.65 17.72 -12.65
CA ASN A 64 2.20 17.86 -12.87
C ASN A 64 1.36 16.94 -11.96
N ALA A 65 1.95 16.46 -10.87
CA ALA A 65 1.31 15.60 -9.88
C ALA A 65 -0.03 16.16 -9.38
N GLY A 66 -0.02 17.35 -8.77
CA GLY A 66 -1.22 17.96 -8.21
C GLY A 66 -2.31 18.28 -9.24
N VAL A 67 -1.93 18.53 -10.51
CA VAL A 67 -2.91 18.73 -11.60
C VAL A 67 -3.61 17.41 -11.94
N ARG A 68 -2.86 16.30 -11.95
CA ARG A 68 -3.43 14.96 -12.14
C ARG A 68 -4.29 14.54 -10.96
N LYS A 69 -3.89 14.86 -9.72
CA LYS A 69 -4.68 14.65 -8.51
C LYS A 69 -6.05 15.30 -8.60
N ARG A 70 -6.07 16.62 -8.81
CA ARG A 70 -7.31 17.41 -8.93
C ARG A 70 -8.18 16.92 -10.10
N LYS A 71 -7.57 16.44 -11.18
CA LYS A 71 -8.32 15.84 -12.29
C LYS A 71 -8.96 14.51 -11.89
N ARG A 72 -8.26 13.63 -11.16
CA ARG A 72 -8.83 12.37 -10.62
C ARG A 72 -9.94 12.62 -9.62
N GLU A 73 -9.71 13.49 -8.63
CA GLU A 73 -10.71 13.84 -7.62
C GLU A 73 -12.00 14.38 -8.26
N ARG A 74 -11.89 15.19 -9.33
CA ARG A 74 -13.06 15.65 -10.09
C ARG A 74 -13.79 14.53 -10.82
N LEU A 75 -13.05 13.55 -11.35
CA LEU A 75 -13.63 12.40 -12.07
C LEU A 75 -14.27 11.41 -11.08
N GLU A 76 -13.66 11.20 -9.91
CA GLU A 76 -14.19 10.36 -8.83
C GLU A 76 -15.44 11.00 -8.21
N ALA A 77 -15.40 12.30 -7.88
CA ALA A 77 -16.59 13.01 -7.40
C ALA A 77 -17.73 13.06 -8.43
N ALA A 78 -17.40 13.08 -9.73
CA ALA A 78 -18.39 12.96 -10.80
C ALA A 78 -18.95 11.53 -10.92
N ALA A 79 -18.12 10.50 -10.71
CA ALA A 79 -18.54 9.11 -10.70
C ALA A 79 -19.41 8.77 -9.48
N GLU A 80 -19.08 9.31 -8.30
CA GLU A 80 -19.91 9.22 -7.08
C GLU A 80 -21.27 9.89 -7.27
N ARG A 81 -21.31 11.08 -7.87
CA ARG A 81 -22.58 11.76 -8.23
C ARG A 81 -23.40 11.01 -9.27
N ALA A 82 -22.76 10.22 -10.14
CA ALA A 82 -23.43 9.44 -11.17
C ALA A 82 -24.04 8.12 -10.65
N GLY A 83 -23.96 7.83 -9.34
CA GLY A 83 -24.60 6.68 -8.72
C GLY A 83 -24.07 5.32 -9.20
N LYS A 84 -22.90 5.30 -9.84
CA LYS A 84 -22.23 4.05 -10.21
C LYS A 84 -21.74 3.41 -8.91
N PRO A 85 -21.99 2.11 -8.65
CA PRO A 85 -21.44 1.47 -7.46
C PRO A 85 -19.94 1.72 -7.47
N PRO A 86 -19.32 2.04 -6.31
CA PRO A 86 -17.88 2.09 -6.23
C PRO A 86 -17.40 0.66 -6.51
N GLY A 87 -17.14 0.37 -7.80
CA GLY A 87 -16.16 -0.64 -8.14
C GLY A 87 -14.90 -0.32 -7.36
N PRO A 88 -14.07 -1.33 -7.03
CA PRO A 88 -12.96 -1.18 -6.08
C PRO A 88 -12.31 0.18 -6.30
N SER A 89 -12.33 1.01 -5.26
CA SER A 89 -11.93 2.44 -5.27
C SER A 89 -10.49 2.67 -5.75
N THR A 90 -9.82 1.58 -6.09
CA THR A 90 -8.50 1.51 -6.65
C THR A 90 -8.62 1.42 -8.18
N PRO A 91 -8.17 2.43 -8.95
CA PRO A 91 -7.87 2.18 -10.36
C PRO A 91 -6.98 0.93 -10.40
N THR A 92 -7.32 -0.03 -11.25
CA THR A 92 -6.59 -1.30 -11.35
C THR A 92 -5.15 -0.97 -11.73
N LEU A 93 -4.28 -0.85 -10.73
CA LEU A 93 -2.88 -0.51 -10.92
C LEU A 93 -2.27 -1.60 -11.78
N SER A 94 -1.43 -1.19 -12.73
CA SER A 94 -0.63 -2.17 -13.46
C SER A 94 0.22 -2.98 -12.47
N ALA A 95 0.59 -4.21 -12.83
CA ALA A 95 1.43 -5.04 -11.96
C ALA A 95 2.75 -4.34 -11.56
N GLU A 96 3.29 -3.49 -12.43
CA GLU A 96 4.48 -2.67 -12.14
C GLU A 96 4.21 -1.55 -11.12
N GLU A 97 3.03 -0.92 -11.17
CA GLU A 97 2.65 0.12 -10.21
C GLU A 97 2.27 -0.48 -8.86
N GLN A 98 1.59 -1.62 -8.85
CA GLN A 98 1.27 -2.34 -7.62
C GLN A 98 2.55 -2.81 -6.91
N LEU A 99 3.54 -3.29 -7.66
CA LEU A 99 4.84 -3.67 -7.09
C LEU A 99 5.55 -2.47 -6.45
N LYS A 100 5.42 -1.27 -7.02
CA LYS A 100 5.97 -0.05 -6.42
C LYS A 100 5.23 0.35 -5.14
N VAL A 101 3.91 0.20 -5.09
CA VAL A 101 3.15 0.41 -3.85
C VAL A 101 3.70 -0.55 -2.79
N ASP A 102 3.74 -1.83 -3.12
CA ASP A 102 4.13 -2.87 -2.18
C ASP A 102 5.57 -2.67 -1.69
N ARG A 103 6.50 -2.25 -2.54
CA ARG A 103 7.89 -1.95 -2.15
C ARG A 103 8.01 -0.78 -1.17
N HIS A 104 7.09 0.17 -1.21
CA HIS A 104 7.14 1.38 -0.40
C HIS A 104 6.32 1.30 0.89
N ARG A 105 5.80 0.12 1.25
CA ARG A 105 5.08 -0.11 2.53
C ARG A 105 6.02 -0.26 3.74
N LEU A 106 6.90 0.71 3.94
CA LEU A 106 7.95 0.62 4.96
C LEU A 106 7.37 0.57 6.38
N ALA A 107 6.28 1.27 6.65
CA ALA A 107 5.69 1.29 7.98
C ALA A 107 5.07 -0.07 8.31
N SER A 108 4.31 -0.65 7.37
CA SER A 108 3.74 -1.97 7.56
C SER A 108 4.80 -3.07 7.64
N TYR A 109 5.92 -2.96 6.92
CA TYR A 109 7.01 -3.96 6.99
C TYR A 109 7.91 -3.84 8.21
N SER A 110 7.77 -2.78 9.01
CA SER A 110 8.50 -2.66 10.28
C SER A 110 8.09 -3.68 11.34
N SER A 111 6.98 -4.40 11.13
CA SER A 111 6.44 -5.41 12.06
C SER A 111 6.24 -6.75 11.35
N VAL A 112 6.75 -7.82 11.96
CA VAL A 112 6.55 -9.21 11.49
C VAL A 112 5.13 -9.72 11.70
N HIS A 113 4.35 -9.08 12.59
CA HIS A 113 2.95 -9.39 12.83
C HIS A 113 2.00 -8.57 11.95
N SER A 114 2.56 -7.78 11.03
CA SER A 114 1.80 -6.94 10.14
C SER A 114 1.04 -7.78 9.10
N PRO A 115 -0.19 -7.36 8.72
CA PRO A 115 -0.89 -7.95 7.57
C PRO A 115 -0.10 -7.90 6.25
N ALA A 116 0.93 -7.05 6.17
CA ALA A 116 1.76 -6.91 4.98
C ALA A 116 2.88 -7.96 4.85
N GLU A 117 3.18 -8.74 5.91
CA GLU A 117 4.28 -9.71 5.91
C GLU A 117 4.20 -10.74 4.76
N PRO A 118 3.03 -11.33 4.43
CA PRO A 118 2.92 -12.26 3.32
C PRO A 118 3.23 -11.63 1.95
N LEU A 119 2.94 -10.33 1.81
CA LEU A 119 3.30 -9.57 0.63
C LEU A 119 4.81 -9.37 0.57
N HIS A 120 5.43 -9.01 1.70
CA HIS A 120 6.87 -8.84 1.80
C HIS A 120 7.64 -10.10 1.42
N ALA A 121 7.21 -11.27 1.96
CA ALA A 121 7.85 -12.56 1.71
C ALA A 121 7.93 -12.91 0.21
N THR A 122 6.95 -12.48 -0.58
CA THR A 122 6.87 -12.78 -2.02
C THR A 122 7.33 -11.62 -2.92
N LEU A 123 7.82 -10.51 -2.35
CA LEU A 123 8.18 -9.33 -3.13
C LEU A 123 9.25 -9.62 -4.18
N GLU A 124 10.39 -10.19 -3.76
CA GLU A 124 11.52 -10.43 -4.67
C GLU A 124 11.14 -11.34 -5.85
N GLU A 125 10.34 -12.37 -5.60
CA GLU A 125 9.88 -13.27 -6.67
C GLU A 125 9.00 -12.54 -7.67
N ARG A 126 8.12 -11.64 -7.19
CA ARG A 126 7.26 -10.80 -8.02
C ARG A 126 8.09 -9.81 -8.84
N GLU A 127 9.15 -9.25 -8.27
CA GLU A 127 10.13 -8.41 -9.00
C GLU A 127 10.81 -9.20 -10.12
N ARG A 128 11.33 -10.40 -9.83
CA ARG A 128 12.01 -11.26 -10.81
C ARG A 128 11.08 -11.63 -11.97
N LYS A 129 9.85 -12.06 -11.68
CA LYS A 129 8.84 -12.42 -12.70
C LYS A 129 8.50 -11.25 -13.63
N LEU A 130 8.43 -10.03 -13.10
CA LEU A 130 8.17 -8.83 -13.91
C LEU A 130 9.33 -8.48 -14.84
N VAL A 131 10.57 -8.57 -14.34
CA VAL A 131 11.78 -8.36 -15.16
C VAL A 131 11.86 -9.40 -16.28
N GLU A 132 11.62 -10.68 -15.98
CA GLU A 132 11.58 -11.75 -16.98
C GLU A 132 10.49 -11.52 -18.04
N ALA A 133 9.29 -11.13 -17.63
CA ALA A 133 8.19 -10.82 -18.54
C ALA A 133 8.54 -9.66 -19.48
N ARG A 134 9.21 -8.62 -18.97
CA ARG A 134 9.69 -7.49 -19.78
C ARG A 134 10.74 -7.94 -20.79
N ASN A 135 11.72 -8.73 -20.37
CA ASN A 135 12.76 -9.26 -21.24
C ASN A 135 12.21 -10.19 -22.34
N LYS A 136 11.19 -11.00 -22.03
CA LYS A 136 10.51 -11.86 -23.03
C LYS A 136 9.73 -11.03 -24.07
N LYS A 137 9.11 -9.91 -23.66
CA LYS A 137 8.43 -8.99 -24.60
C LYS A 137 9.42 -8.33 -25.56
N LEU A 138 10.60 -7.93 -25.08
CA LEU A 138 11.67 -7.35 -25.90
C LEU A 138 12.27 -8.33 -26.93
N LYS A 139 12.24 -9.64 -26.65
CA LYS A 139 12.78 -10.68 -27.53
C LYS A 139 11.81 -11.17 -28.61
N LYS A 140 10.53 -10.74 -28.61
CA LYS A 140 9.61 -11.07 -29.71
C LYS A 140 9.87 -10.11 -30.88
N PRO A 141 10.27 -10.60 -32.07
CA PRO A 141 10.34 -9.75 -33.25
C PRO A 141 8.93 -9.21 -33.57
N PRO A 142 8.81 -7.99 -34.12
CA PRO A 142 7.51 -7.50 -34.59
C PRO A 142 7.00 -8.52 -35.61
N THR A 143 5.83 -9.09 -35.36
CA THR A 143 5.14 -9.93 -36.35
C THR A 143 4.99 -9.08 -37.60
N ALA A 144 5.71 -9.47 -38.65
CA ALA A 144 5.57 -8.89 -39.97
C ALA A 144 4.10 -9.00 -40.37
N ALA A 145 3.40 -7.87 -40.33
CA ALA A 145 2.08 -7.75 -40.92
C ALA A 145 2.27 -7.92 -42.44
N LYS A 146 1.64 -8.95 -42.98
CA LYS A 146 1.45 -9.14 -44.42
C LYS A 146 0.44 -8.13 -44.94
#